data_AF-A0A924GKB2-F1
#
_entry.id   AF-A0A924GKB2-F1
#
_cell.length_a   1.000
_cell.length_b   1.000
_cell.length_c   1.000
_cell.angle_alpha   90.00
_cell.angle_beta   90.00
_cell.angle_gamma   90.00
#
_symmetry.space_group_name_H-M   'P 1'
#
loop_
_entity.id
_entity.type
_entity.pdbx_description
1 polymer ?
#
loop_
_entity_poly.entity_id
_entity_poly.type
_entity_poly.pdbx_seq_one_letter_code
_entity_poly.pdbx_strand_id
1 'polypeptide(L)'
;VIFEEFKGTGNSELILDRKVLDKRTFPAIDISRSGTRKEELITDPQLLKKMYVLRRILNPMGTMDAIDFLLDKLRNTKNNSEFFESMNT
;
A
#
# COMPACT_ATOMS: atom_id res chain seq x y z
N VAL A 1 15.66 -11.58 -15.92
CA VAL A 1 15.45 -13.05 -15.91
C VAL A 1 15.20 -13.53 -14.49
N ILE A 2 16.12 -13.35 -13.54
CA ILE A 2 15.98 -13.80 -12.13
C ILE A 2 14.72 -13.27 -11.40
N PHE A 3 14.38 -11.98 -11.53
CA PHE A 3 13.22 -11.38 -10.83
C PHE A 3 11.88 -12.04 -11.22
N GLU A 4 11.64 -12.25 -12.51
CA GLU A 4 10.38 -12.84 -13.00
C GLU A 4 10.25 -14.32 -12.60
N GLU A 5 11.37 -15.05 -12.48
CA GLU A 5 11.38 -16.43 -11.99
C GLU A 5 10.98 -16.54 -10.51
N PHE A 6 11.46 -15.60 -9.67
CA PHE A 6 11.08 -15.57 -8.25
C PHE A 6 9.67 -15.00 -8.02
N LYS A 7 9.19 -14.11 -8.89
CA LYS A 7 7.81 -13.61 -8.87
C LYS A 7 6.76 -14.71 -9.11
N GLY A 8 7.09 -15.69 -9.95
CA GLY A 8 6.23 -16.85 -10.20
C GLY A 8 6.05 -17.74 -8.96
N THR A 9 7.07 -17.78 -8.09
CA THR A 9 7.15 -18.68 -6.92
C THR A 9 6.77 -18.00 -5.59
N GLY A 10 6.97 -16.69 -5.49
CA GLY A 10 6.59 -15.88 -4.32
C GLY A 10 5.09 -15.66 -4.17
N ASN A 11 4.64 -15.43 -2.94
CA ASN A 11 3.26 -15.07 -2.61
C ASN A 11 3.09 -13.66 -2.03
N SER A 12 4.18 -12.93 -1.77
CA SER A 12 4.16 -11.55 -1.28
C SER A 12 5.28 -10.75 -1.96
N GLU A 13 4.94 -9.55 -2.45
CA GLU A 13 5.86 -8.65 -3.12
C GLU A 13 5.75 -7.25 -2.50
N LEU A 14 6.89 -6.72 -2.05
CA LEU A 14 7.02 -5.33 -1.62
C LEU A 14 7.93 -4.61 -2.62
N ILE A 15 7.34 -3.73 -3.42
CA ILE A 15 8.04 -3.01 -4.47
C ILE A 15 8.40 -1.63 -3.95
N LEU A 16 9.67 -1.26 -4.10
CA LEU A 16 10.18 0.06 -3.77
C LEU A 16 10.46 0.85 -5.05
N ASP A 17 10.10 2.13 -5.04
CA ASP A 17 10.28 3.02 -6.19
C ASP A 17 11.45 3.99 -5.99
N ARG A 18 12.35 4.04 -6.98
CA ARG A 18 13.55 4.87 -6.95
C ARG A 18 13.23 6.37 -6.98
N LYS A 19 12.21 6.79 -7.72
CA LYS A 19 11.84 8.21 -7.85
C LYS A 19 11.30 8.74 -6.52
N VAL A 20 10.60 7.92 -5.76
CA VAL A 20 10.15 8.25 -4.40
C VAL A 20 11.35 8.39 -3.46
N LEU A 21 12.31 7.45 -3.54
CA LEU A 21 13.57 7.51 -2.78
C LEU A 21 14.40 8.77 -3.11
N ASP A 22 14.54 9.12 -4.39
CA ASP A 22 15.34 10.27 -4.84
C ASP A 22 14.78 11.60 -4.29
N LYS A 23 13.47 11.68 -4.04
CA LYS A 23 12.81 12.80 -3.36
C LYS A 23 12.91 12.76 -1.83
N ARG A 24 13.53 11.73 -1.26
CA ARG A 24 13.66 11.49 0.19
C ARG A 24 12.32 11.29 0.90
N THR A 25 11.31 10.79 0.19
CA THR A 25 10.06 10.34 0.82
C THR A 25 10.24 8.91 1.31
N PHE A 26 9.97 8.68 2.60
CA PHE A 26 10.07 7.36 3.22
C PHE A 26 8.78 7.00 3.96
N PRO A 27 8.31 5.74 3.84
CA PRO A 27 8.90 4.63 3.09
C PRO A 27 8.67 4.75 1.56
N ALA A 28 9.66 4.37 0.75
CA ALA A 28 9.63 4.52 -0.71
C ALA A 28 8.86 3.39 -1.43
N ILE A 29 7.65 3.07 -0.95
CA ILE A 29 6.86 1.91 -1.39
C ILE A 29 5.97 2.29 -2.59
N ASP A 30 5.95 1.43 -3.60
CA ASP A 30 4.90 1.44 -4.62
C ASP A 30 3.70 0.61 -4.15
N ILE A 31 2.70 1.29 -3.62
CA ILE A 31 1.50 0.67 -3.03
C ILE A 31 0.68 -0.05 -4.11
N SER A 32 0.63 0.50 -5.33
CA SER A 32 -0.18 -0.04 -6.43
C SER A 32 0.34 -1.40 -6.90
N ARG A 33 1.67 -1.55 -6.94
CA ARG A 33 2.33 -2.77 -7.43
C ARG A 33 2.62 -3.78 -6.31
N SER A 34 2.68 -3.34 -5.05
CA SER A 34 2.90 -4.21 -3.90
C SER A 34 1.63 -4.96 -3.48
N GLY A 35 1.76 -6.23 -3.09
CA GLY A 35 0.63 -7.03 -2.67
C GLY A 35 1.00 -8.44 -2.22
N THR A 36 0.01 -9.12 -1.62
CA THR A 36 0.13 -10.49 -1.13
C THR A 36 -1.01 -11.33 -1.69
N ARG A 37 -0.70 -12.51 -2.22
CA ARG A 37 -1.71 -13.47 -2.69
C ARG A 37 -2.42 -14.08 -1.48
N LYS A 38 -3.74 -14.31 -1.61
CA LYS A 38 -4.60 -14.83 -0.55
C LYS A 38 -4.59 -13.99 0.74
N GLU A 39 -4.56 -12.67 0.60
CA GLU A 39 -4.54 -11.75 1.76
C GLU A 39 -5.80 -11.87 2.65
N GLU A 40 -6.89 -12.45 2.14
CA GLU A 40 -8.10 -12.79 2.89
C GLU A 40 -7.90 -13.82 4.00
N LEU A 41 -6.82 -14.62 3.95
CA LEU A 41 -6.51 -15.61 4.98
C LEU A 41 -5.78 -15.00 6.20
N ILE A 42 -5.19 -13.82 6.02
CA ILE A 42 -4.35 -13.16 7.03
C ILE A 42 -4.92 -11.83 7.50
N THR A 43 -6.03 -11.40 6.90
CA THR A 43 -6.65 -10.11 7.19
C THR A 43 -8.11 -10.32 7.57
N ASP A 44 -8.57 -9.61 8.60
CA ASP A 44 -9.99 -9.60 8.94
C ASP A 44 -10.84 -9.15 7.73
N PRO A 45 -11.99 -9.80 7.44
CA PRO A 45 -12.82 -9.46 6.27
C PRO A 45 -13.33 -8.02 6.25
N GLN A 46 -13.54 -7.37 7.40
CA GLN A 46 -13.95 -5.97 7.46
C GLN A 46 -12.79 -5.05 7.10
N LEU A 47 -11.61 -5.34 7.64
CA LEU A 47 -10.38 -4.61 7.32
C LEU A 47 -10.02 -4.76 5.83
N LEU A 48 -10.16 -5.97 5.28
CA LEU A 48 -9.89 -6.23 3.86
C LEU A 48 -10.73 -5.35 2.93
N LYS A 49 -12.03 -5.17 3.23
CA LYS A 49 -12.90 -4.25 2.48
C LYS A 49 -12.38 -2.82 2.52
N LYS A 50 -11.93 -2.35 3.69
CA LYS A 50 -11.35 -1.01 3.84
C LYS A 50 -10.05 -0.84 3.05
N MET A 51 -9.17 -1.86 3.07
CA MET A 51 -7.95 -1.86 2.25
C MET A 51 -8.26 -1.79 0.75
N TYR A 52 -9.30 -2.48 0.27
CA TYR A 52 -9.73 -2.40 -1.13
C TYR A 52 -10.24 -1.01 -1.49
N VAL A 53 -11.03 -0.37 -0.63
CA VAL A 53 -11.47 1.03 -0.85
C VAL A 53 -10.26 1.96 -0.91
N LEU A 54 -9.31 1.84 0.02
CA LEU A 54 -8.08 2.62 0.01
C LEU A 54 -7.31 2.42 -1.31
N ARG A 55 -7.09 1.17 -1.74
CA ARG A 55 -6.41 0.88 -3.02
C ARG A 55 -7.12 1.50 -4.21
N ARG A 56 -8.46 1.52 -4.23
CA ARG A 56 -9.23 2.18 -5.30
C ARG A 56 -9.03 3.70 -5.34
N ILE A 57 -8.87 4.33 -4.18
CA ILE A 57 -8.59 5.77 -4.08
C ILE A 57 -7.15 6.08 -4.57
N LEU A 58 -6.19 5.22 -4.24
CA LEU A 58 -4.78 5.40 -4.58
C LEU A 58 -4.45 5.05 -6.04
N ASN A 59 -5.16 4.10 -6.65
CA ASN A 59 -4.90 3.63 -8.03
C ASN A 59 -4.89 4.72 -9.13
N PRO A 60 -5.79 5.72 -9.16
CA PRO A 60 -5.72 6.80 -10.14
C PRO A 60 -4.57 7.78 -9.89
N MET A 61 -3.95 7.75 -8.71
CA MET A 61 -2.81 8.61 -8.36
C MET A 61 -1.52 7.99 -8.91
N GLY A 62 -0.54 8.84 -9.27
CA GLY A 62 0.80 8.35 -9.51
C GLY A 62 1.43 7.81 -8.23
N THR A 63 2.39 6.87 -8.32
CA THR A 63 3.09 6.26 -7.18
C THR A 63 3.55 7.28 -6.13
N MET A 64 4.03 8.43 -6.58
CA MET A 64 4.52 9.52 -5.75
C MET A 64 3.41 10.27 -5.02
N ASP A 65 2.34 10.65 -5.72
CA ASP A 65 1.21 11.33 -5.08
C ASP A 65 0.47 10.40 -4.13
N ALA A 66 0.40 9.10 -4.46
CA ALA A 66 -0.23 8.08 -3.64
C ALA A 66 0.46 7.90 -2.28
N ILE A 67 1.80 7.82 -2.25
CA ILE A 67 2.53 7.65 -0.99
C ILE A 67 2.51 8.92 -0.14
N ASP A 68 2.61 10.10 -0.76
CA ASP A 68 2.52 11.38 -0.04
C ASP A 68 1.11 11.58 0.55
N PHE A 69 0.06 11.28 -0.21
CA PHE A 69 -1.32 11.29 0.28
C PHE A 69 -1.52 10.32 1.45
N LEU A 70 -1.02 9.09 1.32
CA LEU A 70 -1.14 8.10 2.40
C LEU A 70 -0.41 8.57 3.66
N LEU A 71 0.81 9.09 3.52
CA LEU A 71 1.59 9.58 4.65
C LEU A 71 0.96 10.78 5.33
N ASP A 72 0.37 11.70 4.57
CA ASP A 72 -0.38 12.83 5.12
C ASP A 72 -1.53 12.35 6.01
N LYS A 73 -2.31 11.35 5.55
CA LYS A 73 -3.40 10.79 6.35
C LYS A 73 -2.91 10.02 7.57
N LEU A 74 -1.90 9.16 7.42
CA LEU A 74 -1.37 8.37 8.52
C LEU A 74 -0.79 9.25 9.64
N ARG A 75 -0.14 10.38 9.30
CA ARG A 75 0.41 11.34 10.29
C ARG A 75 -0.64 11.93 11.22
N ASN A 76 -1.90 11.98 10.81
CA ASN A 76 -3.00 12.51 11.61
C ASN A 76 -3.56 11.48 12.60
N THR A 77 -3.05 10.26 12.62
CA THR A 77 -3.56 9.14 13.43
C THR A 77 -2.43 8.45 14.18
N LYS A 78 -2.74 7.88 15.35
CA LYS A 78 -1.72 7.19 16.15
C LYS A 78 -1.50 5.75 15.69
N ASN A 79 -2.53 5.12 15.13
CA ASN A 79 -2.50 3.73 14.70
C ASN A 79 -3.41 3.49 13.48
N ASN A 80 -3.23 2.33 12.84
CA ASN A 80 -3.97 1.97 11.63
C ASN A 80 -5.47 1.81 11.88
N SER A 81 -5.89 1.41 13.09
CA SER A 81 -7.31 1.27 13.42
C SER A 81 -8.02 2.64 13.37
N GLU A 82 -7.45 3.66 14.01
CA GLU A 82 -7.93 5.05 13.96
C GLU A 82 -7.95 5.58 12.51
N PHE A 83 -6.91 5.31 11.72
CA PHE A 83 -6.88 5.68 10.30
C PHE A 83 -8.06 5.08 9.53
N PHE A 84 -8.29 3.78 9.67
CA PHE A 84 -9.38 3.09 8.98
C PHE A 84 -10.77 3.44 9.53
N GLU A 85 -10.88 3.98 10.74
CA GLU A 85 -12.12 4.57 11.26
C GLU A 85 -12.37 5.95 10.66
N SER A 86 -11.34 6.79 10.53
CA SER A 86 -11.44 8.12 9.94
C SER A 86 -11.85 8.11 8.46
N MET A 87 -11.57 7.02 7.73
CA MET A 87 -12.00 6.81 6.35
C MET A 87 -13.49 6.48 6.19
N ASN A 88 -14.17 6.08 7.27
CA ASN A 88 -15.60 5.72 7.24
C ASN A 88 -16.53 6.92 7.43
N THR A 89 -15.98 8.13 7.60
CA THR A 89 -16.74 9.39 7.75
C THR A 89 -16.63 10.18 6.45
#